data_AF-A0A2M6IUF5-F1
#
_entry.id   AF-A0A2M6IUF5-F1
#
_cell.length_a   1.000
_cell.length_b   1.000
_cell.length_c   1.000
_cell.angle_alpha   90.00
_cell.angle_beta   90.00
_cell.angle_gamma   90.00
#
_symmetry.space_group_name_H-M   'P 1'
#
loop_
_entity.id
_entity.type
_entity.pdbx_description
1 polymer ?
#
loop_
_entity_poly.entity_id
_entity_poly.type
_entity_poly.pdbx_seq_one_letter_code
_entity_poly.pdbx_strand_id
1 'polypeptide(L)'
;AAFSINFLFQSLVIFIFTMVILSFRLSFFINSFLLGLICFILSFQLFWSVELPETVGKKFITFCLVLSVPLTEFALLLSFIPMSINIAALAFTAGYYALSGIIYNYIAERLFPNVIREHVSVFVFVIVIVLLTISW
;
A
#
# COMPACT_ATOMS: atom_id res chain seq x y z
N ALA A 1 19.09 -8.29 -6.55
CA ALA A 1 19.49 -6.94 -6.10
C ALA A 1 18.58 -5.85 -6.67
N ALA A 2 18.45 -5.71 -8.00
CA ALA A 2 17.62 -4.66 -8.62
C ALA A 2 16.13 -4.67 -8.19
N PHE A 3 15.55 -5.86 -7.97
CA PHE A 3 14.17 -6.00 -7.54
C PHE A 3 13.90 -5.42 -6.13
N SER A 4 14.70 -5.83 -5.14
CA SER A 4 14.55 -5.37 -3.75
C SER A 4 14.69 -3.85 -3.65
N ILE A 5 15.51 -3.27 -4.52
CA ILE A 5 15.70 -1.82 -4.61
C ILE A 5 14.42 -1.15 -5.13
N ASN A 6 13.81 -1.66 -6.22
CA ASN A 6 12.56 -1.11 -6.75
C ASN A 6 11.42 -1.14 -5.73
N PHE A 7 11.29 -2.26 -4.99
CA PHE A 7 10.25 -2.40 -3.98
C PHE A 7 10.44 -1.45 -2.78
N LEU A 8 11.71 -1.23 -2.37
CA LEU A 8 12.06 -0.25 -1.35
C LEU A 8 11.71 1.17 -1.82
N PHE A 9 12.07 1.52 -3.05
CA PHE A 9 11.70 2.81 -3.65
C PHE A 9 10.19 3.00 -3.70
N GLN A 10 9.42 1.98 -4.09
CA GLN A 10 7.95 2.07 -4.12
C GLN A 10 7.36 2.36 -2.74
N SER A 11 7.90 1.70 -1.71
CA SER A 11 7.49 1.90 -0.31
C SER A 11 7.83 3.29 0.20
N LEU A 12 8.99 3.83 -0.19
CA LEU A 12 9.40 5.18 0.15
C LEU A 12 8.53 6.23 -0.57
N VAL A 13 8.26 6.02 -1.86
CA VAL A 13 7.42 6.90 -2.67
C VAL A 13 6.00 6.97 -2.11
N ILE A 14 5.37 5.83 -1.79
CA ILE A 14 4.02 5.84 -1.20
C ILE A 14 4.01 6.53 0.17
N PHE A 15 5.05 6.36 0.98
CA PHE A 15 5.17 7.02 2.28
C PHE A 15 5.20 8.54 2.13
N ILE A 16 6.04 9.06 1.22
CA ILE A 16 6.14 10.50 0.96
C ILE A 16 4.83 11.06 0.40
N PHE A 17 4.22 10.40 -0.60
CA PHE A 17 2.94 10.85 -1.13
C PHE A 17 1.85 10.88 -0.07
N THR A 18 1.81 9.89 0.82
CA THR A 18 0.84 9.82 1.90
C THR A 18 1.04 10.97 2.88
N MET A 19 2.29 11.24 3.27
CA MET A 19 2.64 12.38 4.12
C MET A 19 2.17 13.71 3.49
N VAL A 20 2.44 13.92 2.21
CA VAL A 20 2.08 15.16 1.51
C VAL A 20 0.56 15.33 1.44
N ILE A 21 -0.19 14.29 1.05
CA ILE A 21 -1.64 14.35 0.95
C ILE A 21 -2.28 14.64 2.30
N LEU A 22 -1.88 13.90 3.35
CA LEU A 22 -2.44 14.10 4.68
C LEU A 22 -2.06 15.46 5.28
N SER A 23 -0.90 16.02 4.91
CA SER A 23 -0.47 17.36 5.32
C SER A 23 -1.38 18.47 4.79
N PHE A 24 -2.01 18.29 3.62
CA PHE A 24 -2.98 19.26 3.10
C PHE A 24 -4.28 19.34 3.92
N ARG A 25 -4.51 18.42 4.88
CA ARG A 25 -5.68 18.41 5.76
C ARG A 25 -7.01 18.55 4.99
N LEU A 26 -7.11 17.91 3.83
CA LEU A 26 -8.34 17.90 3.03
C LEU A 26 -9.43 17.06 3.73
N SER A 27 -10.64 17.11 3.18
CA SER A 27 -11.74 16.23 3.63
C SER A 27 -11.33 14.76 3.53
N PHE A 28 -11.83 13.94 4.46
CA PHE A 28 -11.55 12.51 4.54
C PHE A 28 -11.89 11.76 3.24
N PHE A 29 -12.95 12.17 2.53
CA PHE A 29 -13.30 11.61 1.23
C PHE A 29 -12.24 11.91 0.17
N ILE A 30 -11.73 13.15 0.15
CA ILE A 30 -10.73 13.60 -0.84
C ILE A 30 -9.40 12.90 -0.57
N ASN A 31 -8.95 12.86 0.69
CA ASN A 31 -7.72 12.17 1.06
C ASN A 31 -7.75 10.70 0.64
N SER A 32 -8.84 10.00 0.98
CA SER A 32 -8.96 8.57 0.68
C SER A 32 -8.98 8.31 -0.81
N PHE A 33 -9.71 9.13 -1.59
CA PHE A 33 -9.73 9.03 -3.04
C PHE A 33 -8.36 9.30 -3.67
N LEU A 34 -7.64 10.33 -3.23
CA LEU A 34 -6.29 10.63 -3.73
C LEU A 34 -5.30 9.50 -3.40
N LEU A 35 -5.33 9.00 -2.16
CA LEU A 35 -4.47 7.90 -1.74
C LEU A 35 -4.77 6.62 -2.52
N GLY A 36 -6.04 6.30 -2.74
CA GLY A 36 -6.48 5.20 -3.59
C GLY A 36 -5.99 5.32 -5.02
N LEU A 37 -6.11 6.51 -5.61
CA LEU A 37 -5.67 6.79 -6.98
C LEU A 37 -4.14 6.68 -7.12
N ILE A 38 -3.38 7.18 -6.15
CA ILE A 38 -1.92 7.03 -6.12
C ILE A 38 -1.52 5.56 -5.95
N CYS A 39 -2.18 4.82 -5.06
CA CYS A 39 -1.96 3.38 -4.91
C CYS A 39 -2.24 2.63 -6.21
N PHE A 40 -3.30 2.97 -6.93
CA PHE A 40 -3.60 2.35 -8.22
C PHE A 40 -2.48 2.59 -9.24
N ILE A 41 -2.02 3.84 -9.39
CA ILE A 41 -0.94 4.21 -10.32
C ILE A 41 0.37 3.52 -9.96
N LEU A 42 0.75 3.53 -8.68
CA LEU A 42 1.97 2.90 -8.20
C LEU A 42 1.91 1.37 -8.33
N SER A 43 0.75 0.76 -8.10
CA SER A 43 0.58 -0.69 -8.29
C SER A 43 0.66 -1.07 -9.75
N PHE A 44 0.09 -0.24 -10.63
CA PHE A 44 0.21 -0.39 -12.07
C PHE A 44 1.68 -0.38 -12.50
N GLN A 45 2.46 0.60 -12.05
CA GLN A 45 3.90 0.64 -12.33
C GLN A 45 4.65 -0.58 -11.75
N LEU A 46 4.32 -0.99 -10.53
CA LEU A 46 4.99 -2.10 -9.85
C LEU A 46 4.76 -3.41 -10.58
N PHE A 47 3.51 -3.75 -10.89
CA PHE A 47 3.15 -5.00 -11.54
C PHE A 47 3.65 -5.05 -12.99
N TRP A 48 3.69 -3.91 -13.68
CA TRP A 48 4.21 -3.82 -15.05
C TRP A 48 5.71 -4.13 -15.13
N SER A 49 6.43 -3.90 -14.03
CA SER A 49 7.85 -4.22 -13.95
C SER A 49 8.13 -5.72 -13.73
N VAL A 50 7.12 -6.53 -13.40
CA VAL A 50 7.28 -7.95 -13.00
C VAL A 50 7.09 -8.87 -14.18
N GLU A 51 5.97 -8.69 -14.85
CA GLU A 51 5.66 -9.31 -16.12
C GLU A 51 5.63 -8.16 -17.12
N LEU A 52 6.40 -8.24 -18.21
CA LEU A 52 6.18 -7.42 -19.39
C LEU A 52 5.26 -8.21 -20.33
N PRO A 53 3.93 -8.23 -20.12
CA PRO A 53 3.06 -8.84 -21.09
C PRO A 53 3.02 -7.97 -22.35
N GLU A 54 3.01 -8.60 -23.53
CA GLU A 54 2.88 -7.92 -24.82
C GLU A 54 1.54 -7.13 -24.94
N THR A 55 0.57 -7.42 -24.07
CA THR A 55 -0.71 -6.69 -24.00
C THR A 55 -1.14 -6.49 -22.54
N VAL A 56 -1.71 -5.31 -22.23
CA VAL A 56 -2.34 -5.05 -20.92
C VAL A 56 -3.60 -5.89 -20.80
N GLY A 57 -3.48 -7.12 -20.31
CA GLY A 57 -4.63 -8.00 -20.12
C GLY A 57 -5.57 -7.44 -19.05
N LYS A 58 -6.89 -7.65 -19.20
CA LYS A 58 -7.90 -7.24 -18.20
C LYS A 58 -7.57 -7.71 -16.77
N LYS A 59 -6.91 -8.88 -16.64
CA LYS A 59 -6.43 -9.43 -15.36
C LYS A 59 -5.48 -8.50 -14.61
N PHE A 60 -4.61 -7.77 -15.33
CA PHE A 60 -3.65 -6.84 -14.76
C PHE A 60 -4.33 -5.67 -14.06
N ILE A 61 -5.33 -5.08 -14.72
CA ILE A 61 -6.15 -4.00 -14.15
C ILE A 61 -6.93 -4.52 -12.94
N THR A 62 -7.43 -5.76 -12.99
CA THR A 62 -8.09 -6.38 -11.83
C THR A 62 -7.15 -6.49 -10.64
N PHE A 63 -5.88 -6.90 -10.81
CA PHE A 63 -4.92 -6.92 -9.70
C PHE A 63 -4.64 -5.54 -9.11
N CYS A 64 -4.50 -4.52 -9.97
CA CYS A 64 -4.34 -3.13 -9.51
C CYS A 64 -5.54 -2.66 -8.70
N LEU A 65 -6.77 -2.96 -9.15
CA LEU A 65 -8.00 -2.62 -8.44
C LEU A 65 -8.15 -3.39 -7.12
N VAL A 66 -7.86 -4.69 -7.12
CA VAL A 66 -7.89 -5.52 -5.91
C VAL A 66 -6.92 -5.02 -4.85
N LEU A 67 -5.82 -4.36 -5.24
CA LEU A 67 -4.91 -3.71 -4.31
C LEU A 67 -5.41 -2.32 -3.88
N SER A 68 -5.82 -1.47 -4.84
CA SER A 68 -6.15 -0.07 -4.55
C SER A 68 -7.45 0.10 -3.76
N VAL A 69 -8.47 -0.73 -4.00
CA VAL A 69 -9.76 -0.66 -3.32
C VAL A 69 -9.64 -0.85 -1.80
N PRO A 70 -9.09 -1.97 -1.28
CA PRO A 70 -8.95 -2.14 0.17
C PRO A 70 -8.03 -1.09 0.80
N LEU A 71 -7.01 -0.60 0.09
CA LEU A 71 -6.20 0.52 0.60
C LEU A 71 -6.98 1.83 0.67
N THR A 72 -7.88 2.09 -0.27
CA THR A 72 -8.76 3.26 -0.23
C THR A 72 -9.66 3.22 1.00
N GLU A 73 -10.25 2.07 1.30
CA GLU A 73 -11.03 1.85 2.52
C GLU A 73 -10.18 2.02 3.77
N PHE A 74 -8.95 1.51 3.76
CA PHE A 74 -8.01 1.66 4.86
C PHE A 74 -7.62 3.13 5.11
N ALA A 75 -7.40 3.94 4.05
CA ALA A 75 -7.19 5.38 4.15
C ALA A 75 -8.40 6.11 4.76
N LEU A 76 -9.61 5.67 4.41
CA LEU A 76 -10.85 6.17 4.99
C LEU A 76 -10.87 5.92 6.50
N LEU A 77 -10.60 4.68 6.93
CA LEU A 77 -10.52 4.31 8.35
C LEU A 77 -9.47 5.12 9.11
N LEU A 78 -8.28 5.29 8.52
CA LEU A 78 -7.20 6.10 9.11
C LEU A 78 -7.59 7.57 9.28
N SER A 79 -8.40 8.11 8.37
CA SER A 79 -8.84 9.51 8.42
C SER A 79 -9.84 9.79 9.54
N PHE A 80 -10.57 8.77 10.04
CA PHE A 80 -11.47 8.90 11.19
C PHE A 80 -10.74 8.88 12.53
N ILE A 81 -9.52 8.33 12.57
CA ILE A 81 -8.77 8.20 13.81
C ILE A 81 -7.90 9.45 13.98
N PRO A 82 -8.03 10.19 15.11
CA PRO A 82 -7.25 11.39 15.36
C PRO A 82 -5.81 11.01 15.75
N MET A 83 -4.98 10.71 14.77
CA MET A 83 -3.57 10.37 14.95
C MET A 83 -2.66 11.39 14.25
N SER A 84 -1.37 11.40 14.62
CA SER A 84 -0.41 12.21 13.90
C SER A 84 -0.23 11.74 12.46
N ILE A 85 0.00 12.69 11.54
CA ILE A 85 0.17 12.42 10.11
C ILE A 85 1.28 11.37 9.86
N ASN A 86 2.35 11.42 10.66
CA ASN A 86 3.47 10.50 10.58
C ASN A 86 3.04 9.05 10.81
N ILE A 87 2.20 8.81 11.83
CA ILE A 87 1.71 7.48 12.19
C ILE A 87 0.76 6.97 11.11
N ALA A 88 -0.15 7.83 10.63
CA ALA A 88 -1.09 7.49 9.57
C ALA A 88 -0.36 7.10 8.26
N ALA A 89 0.68 7.85 7.88
CA ALA A 89 1.48 7.56 6.70
C ALA A 89 2.25 6.23 6.83
N LEU A 90 2.79 5.93 8.03
CA LEU A 90 3.44 4.66 8.32
C LEU A 90 2.46 3.49 8.23
N ALA A 91 1.29 3.62 8.83
CA ALA A 91 0.24 2.61 8.80
C ALA A 91 -0.18 2.31 7.35
N PHE A 92 -0.46 3.36 6.57
CA PHE A 92 -0.86 3.24 5.18
C PHE A 92 0.23 2.58 4.32
N THR A 93 1.48 3.00 4.50
CA THR A 93 2.63 2.43 3.79
C THR A 93 2.81 0.95 4.11
N ALA A 94 2.63 0.56 5.38
CA ALA A 94 2.70 -0.85 5.77
C ALA A 94 1.58 -1.69 5.13
N GLY A 95 0.36 -1.14 5.03
CA GLY A 95 -0.73 -1.77 4.30
C GLY A 95 -0.41 -1.95 2.82
N TYR A 96 0.11 -0.89 2.18
CA TYR A 96 0.54 -0.97 0.78
C TYR A 96 1.65 -1.99 0.59
N TYR A 97 2.67 -1.99 1.45
CA TYR A 97 3.78 -2.94 1.42
C TYR A 97 3.30 -4.39 1.53
N ALA A 98 2.41 -4.68 2.48
CA ALA A 98 1.93 -6.04 2.70
C ALA A 98 1.07 -6.54 1.53
N LEU A 99 0.12 -5.74 1.06
CA LEU A 99 -0.76 -6.13 -0.05
C LEU A 99 0.00 -6.22 -1.38
N SER A 100 0.83 -5.23 -1.68
CA SER A 100 1.65 -5.22 -2.91
C SER A 100 2.64 -6.38 -2.92
N GLY A 101 3.28 -6.68 -1.79
CA GLY A 101 4.20 -7.81 -1.66
C GLY A 101 3.51 -9.16 -1.87
N ILE A 102 2.31 -9.36 -1.34
CA ILE A 102 1.53 -10.59 -1.54
C ILE A 102 1.16 -10.75 -3.02
N ILE A 103 0.59 -9.72 -3.65
CA ILE A 103 0.17 -9.80 -5.06
C ILE A 103 1.39 -9.95 -5.98
N TYR A 104 2.48 -9.25 -5.69
CA TYR A 104 3.73 -9.41 -6.42
C TYR A 104 4.23 -10.86 -6.39
N ASN A 105 4.31 -11.46 -5.19
CA ASN A 105 4.79 -12.84 -5.05
C ASN A 105 3.82 -13.86 -5.66
N TYR A 106 2.53 -13.53 -5.71
CA TYR A 106 1.53 -14.32 -6.42
C TYR A 106 1.76 -14.30 -7.93
N ILE A 107 1.99 -13.11 -8.52
CA ILE A 107 2.33 -12.96 -9.95
C ILE A 107 3.65 -13.66 -10.27
N ALA A 108 4.64 -13.56 -9.39
CA ALA A 108 5.94 -14.22 -9.58
C ALA A 108 5.93 -15.75 -9.36
N GLU A 109 4.75 -16.38 -9.15
CA GLU A 109 4.55 -17.80 -8.82
C GLU A 109 5.39 -18.31 -7.63
N ARG A 110 5.83 -17.40 -6.77
CA ARG A 110 6.68 -17.68 -5.59
C ARG A 110 5.91 -17.49 -4.30
N LEU A 111 4.58 -17.65 -4.36
CA LEU A 111 3.71 -17.46 -3.21
C LEU A 111 3.80 -18.66 -2.27
N PHE A 112 4.90 -18.72 -1.51
CA PHE A 112 5.02 -19.63 -0.41
C PHE A 112 4.25 -19.11 0.81
N PRO A 113 3.61 -19.99 1.61
CA PRO A 113 2.87 -19.58 2.80
C PRO A 113 3.73 -18.81 3.81
N ASN A 114 5.04 -19.08 3.83
CA ASN A 114 6.00 -18.32 4.65
C ASN A 114 6.11 -16.84 4.24
N VAL A 115 6.05 -16.55 2.93
CA VAL A 115 6.17 -15.17 2.41
C VAL A 115 4.91 -14.36 2.75
N ILE A 116 3.74 -14.98 2.67
CA ILE A 116 2.48 -14.37 3.11
C ILE A 116 2.56 -14.05 4.60
N ARG A 117 2.99 -15.00 5.42
CA ARG A 117 3.12 -14.82 6.87
C ARG A 117 4.06 -13.67 7.22
N GLU A 118 5.16 -13.53 6.50
CA GLU A 118 6.13 -12.45 6.73
C GLU A 118 5.51 -11.06 6.46
N HIS A 119 4.85 -10.88 5.32
CA HIS A 119 4.19 -9.61 4.97
C HIS A 119 3.02 -9.29 5.92
N VAL A 120 2.19 -10.29 6.25
CA VAL A 120 1.09 -10.12 7.20
C VAL A 120 1.61 -9.81 8.60
N SER A 121 2.70 -10.44 9.04
CA SER A 121 3.32 -10.18 10.35
C SER A 121 3.80 -8.72 10.45
N VAL A 122 4.44 -8.20 9.40
CA VAL A 122 4.85 -6.78 9.35
C VAL A 122 3.64 -5.85 9.44
N PHE A 123 2.57 -6.13 8.70
CA PHE A 123 1.35 -5.31 8.75
C PHE A 123 0.68 -5.32 10.13
N VAL A 124 0.52 -6.51 10.72
CA VAL A 124 -0.05 -6.67 12.08
C VAL A 124 0.82 -5.94 13.10
N PHE A 125 2.14 -6.06 13.01
CA PHE A 125 3.06 -5.35 13.90
C PHE A 125 2.90 -3.84 13.83
N VAL A 126 2.78 -3.28 12.61
CA VAL A 126 2.54 -1.84 12.43
C VAL A 126 1.17 -1.44 12.98
N ILE A 127 0.11 -2.22 12.76
CA ILE A 127 -1.21 -1.95 13.35
C ILE A 127 -1.14 -1.92 14.88
N VAL A 128 -0.43 -2.88 15.50
CA VAL A 128 -0.26 -2.91 16.96
C VAL A 128 0.45 -1.64 17.44
N ILE A 129 1.52 -1.21 16.77
CA ILE A 129 2.22 0.05 17.12
C ILE A 129 1.27 1.25 17.00
N VAL A 130 0.49 1.33 15.91
CA VAL A 130 -0.49 2.41 15.69
C VAL A 130 -1.51 2.42 16.83
N LEU A 131 -2.09 1.28 17.18
CA LEU A 131 -3.05 1.16 18.28
C LEU A 131 -2.46 1.57 19.63
N LEU A 132 -1.21 1.18 19.92
CA LEU A 132 -0.51 1.58 21.15
C LEU A 132 -0.15 3.07 21.19
N THR A 133 0.04 3.69 20.02
CA THR A 133 0.40 5.11 19.92
C THR A 133 -0.83 6.03 19.97
N ILE A 134 -2.04 5.49 19.78
CA ILE A 134 -3.28 6.23 20.01
C ILE A 134 -3.38 6.49 21.52
N SER A 135 -2.88 7.64 21.96
CA SER A 135 -3.19 8.20 23.26
C SER A 135 -4.55 8.89 23.15
N TRP A 136 -5.57 8.29 23.77
CA TRP A 136 -6.82 8.99 24.08
C TRP A 136 -6.57 10.12 25.08
#